data_AF-A0A368P3V3-F1
#
_entry.id   AF-A0A368P3V3-F1
#
_cell.length_a   1.000
_cell.length_b   1.000
_cell.length_c   1.000
_cell.angle_alpha   90.00
_cell.angle_beta   90.00
_cell.angle_gamma   90.00
#
_symmetry.space_group_name_H-M   'P 1'
#
loop_
_entity.id
_entity.type
_entity.pdbx_description
1 polymer ?
#
loop_
_entity_poly.entity_id
_entity_poly.type
_entity_poly.pdbx_seq_one_letter_code
_entity_poly.pdbx_strand_id
1 'polypeptide(L)'
;MKIIYLAIFLIGTNLYAQDTIVYKGILRGDFLLETIELYPDNTFKWTNEYDLTWSEYGKYKITDNKLILKHFIFSVYPETMSLKDSISKIKKPTKTRVLEIENNRIYPITDRGKRITKMKDPYFRRKWGWLLGNRFEYKITREK
;
A
#
# COMPACT_ATOMS: atom_id res chain seq x y z
N MET A 1 43.86 -27.55 -33.01
CA MET A 1 43.01 -27.86 -31.85
C MET A 1 42.38 -26.56 -31.35
N LYS A 2 41.06 -26.39 -31.45
CA LYS A 2 40.36 -25.17 -31.00
C LYS A 2 39.72 -25.47 -29.65
N ILE A 3 40.25 -24.88 -28.59
CA ILE A 3 39.65 -24.93 -27.25
C ILE A 3 38.59 -23.83 -27.21
N ILE A 4 37.32 -24.21 -27.21
CA ILE A 4 36.20 -23.30 -27.05
C ILE A 4 36.02 -23.08 -25.55
N TYR A 5 36.38 -21.89 -25.06
CA TYR A 5 36.09 -21.47 -23.70
C TYR A 5 34.60 -21.10 -23.61
N LEU A 6 33.80 -21.97 -22.98
CA LEU A 6 32.42 -21.66 -22.62
C LEU A 6 32.42 -20.89 -21.30
N ALA A 7 32.37 -19.57 -21.36
CA ALA A 7 32.17 -18.72 -20.18
C ALA A 7 30.67 -18.72 -19.83
N ILE A 8 30.27 -19.53 -18.86
CA ILE A 8 28.93 -19.48 -18.26
C ILE A 8 28.90 -18.22 -17.38
N PHE A 9 28.40 -17.11 -17.93
CA PHE A 9 27.97 -15.96 -17.13
C PHE A 9 26.69 -16.35 -16.40
N LEU A 10 26.85 -16.95 -15.22
CA LEU A 10 25.82 -16.95 -14.19
C LEU A 10 25.67 -15.50 -13.71
N ILE A 11 24.85 -14.73 -14.42
CA ILE A 11 24.28 -13.50 -13.87
C ILE A 11 23.30 -13.98 -12.81
N GLY A 12 23.82 -14.20 -11.60
CA GLY A 12 23.02 -14.42 -10.41
C GLY A 12 22.13 -13.21 -10.23
N THR A 13 20.89 -13.30 -10.70
CA THR A 13 19.84 -12.40 -10.26
C THR A 13 19.74 -12.63 -8.76
N ASN A 14 20.18 -11.64 -7.99
CA ASN A 14 19.93 -11.56 -6.57
C ASN A 14 18.40 -11.45 -6.38
N LEU A 15 17.70 -12.58 -6.48
CA LEU A 15 16.32 -12.75 -6.04
C LEU A 15 16.37 -12.80 -4.52
N TYR A 16 16.67 -11.66 -3.88
CA TYR A 16 16.26 -11.49 -2.50
C TYR A 16 14.74 -11.51 -2.54
N ALA A 17 14.16 -12.60 -2.05
CA ALA A 17 12.77 -12.59 -1.62
C ALA A 17 12.70 -11.54 -0.51
N GLN A 18 12.34 -10.31 -0.89
CA GLN A 18 12.04 -9.26 0.07
C GLN A 18 10.86 -9.77 0.90
N ASP A 19 10.86 -9.57 2.22
CA ASP A 19 9.68 -9.90 3.01
C ASP A 19 8.56 -8.90 2.72
N THR A 20 7.31 -9.34 2.90
CA THR A 20 6.15 -8.46 2.82
C THR A 20 6.31 -7.30 3.80
N ILE A 21 6.23 -6.06 3.31
CA ILE A 21 6.24 -4.88 4.20
C ILE A 21 4.82 -4.60 4.65
N VAL A 22 4.59 -4.57 5.95
CA VAL A 22 3.27 -4.28 6.52
C VAL A 22 3.27 -2.89 7.16
N TYR A 23 2.22 -2.11 6.87
CA TYR A 23 1.92 -0.84 7.51
C TYR A 23 0.55 -0.90 8.19
N LYS A 24 0.45 -0.32 9.38
CA LYS A 24 -0.79 -0.20 10.15
C LYS A 24 -1.21 1.26 10.26
N GLY A 25 -2.40 1.56 9.77
CA GLY A 25 -3.07 2.85 9.91
C GLY A 25 -3.89 2.87 11.19
N ILE A 26 -3.48 3.69 12.15
CA ILE A 26 -4.13 3.89 13.43
C ILE A 26 -4.82 5.26 13.44
N LEU A 27 -6.09 5.24 13.77
CA LEU A 27 -6.91 6.42 14.03
C LEU A 27 -7.11 6.57 15.54
N ARG A 28 -7.25 7.80 16.05
CA ARG A 28 -7.57 8.05 17.48
C ARG A 28 -6.59 7.48 18.52
N GLY A 29 -5.42 7.03 18.09
CA GLY A 29 -4.32 6.58 18.95
C GLY A 29 -4.26 5.07 19.14
N ASP A 30 -5.39 4.37 19.11
CA ASP A 30 -5.51 2.94 19.40
C ASP A 30 -6.35 2.16 18.38
N PHE A 31 -7.10 2.85 17.53
CA PHE A 31 -8.05 2.21 16.62
C PHE A 31 -7.38 1.82 15.30
N LEU A 32 -7.21 0.53 15.07
CA LEU A 32 -6.71 0.00 13.80
C LEU A 32 -7.77 0.23 12.71
N LEU A 33 -7.49 1.16 11.81
CA LEU A 33 -8.37 1.52 10.71
C LEU A 33 -8.06 0.72 9.45
N GLU A 34 -6.78 0.56 9.13
CA GLU A 34 -6.35 -0.06 7.88
C GLU A 34 -5.00 -0.76 8.00
N THR A 35 -4.81 -1.77 7.17
CA THR A 35 -3.54 -2.47 6.98
C THR A 35 -3.13 -2.39 5.52
N ILE A 36 -1.88 -2.04 5.25
CA ILE A 36 -1.31 -2.01 3.90
C ILE A 36 -0.15 -3.00 3.84
N GLU A 37 -0.32 -4.05 3.05
CA GLU A 37 0.69 -5.08 2.80
C GLU A 37 1.30 -4.86 1.42
N LEU A 38 2.63 -4.70 1.37
CA LEU A 38 3.40 -4.55 0.13
C LEU A 38 4.16 -5.86 -0.12
N TYR A 39 3.74 -6.60 -1.15
CA TYR A 39 4.30 -7.89 -1.48
C TYR A 39 5.55 -7.78 -2.38
N PRO A 40 6.42 -8.79 -2.38
CA PRO A 40 7.73 -8.71 -3.04
C PRO A 40 7.66 -8.62 -4.57
N ASP A 41 6.51 -8.97 -5.14
CA ASP A 41 6.23 -8.93 -6.57
C ASP A 41 5.72 -7.55 -7.06
N ASN A 42 5.83 -6.52 -6.22
CA ASN A 42 5.32 -5.16 -6.42
C ASN A 42 3.80 -5.05 -6.46
N THR A 43 3.08 -6.03 -5.91
CA THR A 43 1.65 -5.92 -5.65
C THR A 43 1.39 -5.50 -4.21
N PHE A 44 0.21 -4.93 -3.93
CA PHE A 44 -0.21 -4.60 -2.58
C PHE A 44 -1.64 -5.02 -2.32
N LYS A 45 -1.93 -5.21 -1.04
CA LYS A 45 -3.28 -5.31 -0.48
C LYS A 45 -3.46 -4.20 0.55
N TRP A 46 -4.58 -3.49 0.47
CA TRP A 46 -4.97 -2.47 1.43
C TRP A 46 -6.33 -2.85 2.00
N THR A 47 -6.34 -3.29 3.25
CA THR A 47 -7.54 -3.72 3.96
C THR A 47 -8.02 -2.63 4.88
N ASN A 48 -9.33 -2.34 4.86
CA ASN A 48 -9.97 -1.58 5.92
C ASN A 48 -10.38 -2.56 7.02
N GLU A 49 -9.73 -2.43 8.17
CA GLU A 49 -9.84 -3.36 9.30
C GLU A 49 -11.12 -3.15 10.12
N TYR A 50 -11.81 -2.02 9.92
CA TYR A 50 -13.04 -1.76 10.65
C TYR A 50 -14.24 -2.52 10.09
N ASP A 51 -14.43 -2.46 8.78
CA ASP A 51 -15.61 -3.06 8.14
C ASP A 51 -15.31 -4.50 7.68
N LEU A 52 -14.02 -4.88 7.52
CA LEU A 52 -13.53 -6.16 6.96
C LEU A 52 -14.16 -6.53 5.58
N THR A 53 -15.05 -5.70 5.05
CA THR A 53 -15.87 -5.92 3.86
C THR A 53 -15.14 -5.55 2.58
N TRP A 54 -14.01 -4.85 2.66
CA TRP A 54 -13.31 -4.40 1.46
C TRP A 54 -11.79 -4.36 1.64
N SER A 55 -11.12 -5.07 0.74
CA SER A 55 -9.70 -4.91 0.46
C SER A 55 -9.55 -4.33 -0.93
N GLU A 56 -8.78 -3.25 -1.03
CA GLU A 56 -8.32 -2.73 -2.31
C GLU A 56 -7.00 -3.42 -2.67
N TYR A 57 -6.78 -3.64 -3.96
CA TYR A 57 -5.58 -4.29 -4.46
C TYR A 57 -4.93 -3.49 -5.55
N GLY A 58 -3.63 -3.67 -5.75
CA GLY A 58 -2.99 -3.16 -6.94
C GLY A 58 -1.48 -3.29 -6.99
N LYS A 59 -0.83 -2.38 -7.74
CA LYS A 59 0.62 -2.33 -7.86
C LYS A 59 1.19 -1.16 -7.09
N TYR A 60 2.34 -1.34 -6.47
CA TYR A 60 3.05 -0.23 -5.85
C TYR A 60 4.39 0.04 -6.53
N LYS A 61 4.90 1.25 -6.31
CA LYS A 61 6.28 1.63 -6.61
C LYS A 61 6.78 2.52 -5.50
N ILE A 62 7.99 2.27 -5.03
CA ILE A 62 8.71 3.19 -4.15
C ILE A 62 9.73 3.93 -5.00
N THR A 63 9.73 5.26 -4.91
CA THR A 63 10.66 6.15 -5.60
C THR A 63 10.98 7.30 -4.65
N ASP A 64 12.26 7.48 -4.35
CA ASP A 64 12.74 8.45 -3.34
C ASP A 64 11.99 8.26 -2.02
N ASN A 65 11.39 9.33 -1.50
CA ASN A 65 10.57 9.33 -0.29
C ASN A 65 9.07 9.11 -0.59
N LYS A 66 8.70 8.50 -1.72
CA LYS A 66 7.29 8.32 -2.11
C LYS A 66 6.93 6.86 -2.37
N LEU A 67 5.85 6.43 -1.74
CA LEU A 67 5.11 5.21 -2.07
C LEU A 67 3.93 5.57 -2.98
N ILE A 68 3.91 5.04 -4.20
CA ILE A 68 2.85 5.25 -5.17
C ILE A 68 2.05 3.97 -5.30
N LEU A 69 0.75 4.03 -4.99
CA LEU A 69 -0.19 2.91 -5.07
C LEU A 69 -1.14 3.10 -6.24
N LYS A 70 -1.12 2.17 -7.19
CA LYS A 70 -2.02 2.11 -8.34
C LYS A 70 -3.05 1.02 -8.11
N HIS A 71 -4.29 1.40 -7.82
CA HIS A 71 -5.37 0.50 -7.47
C HIS A 71 -6.04 -0.08 -8.72
N PHE A 72 -6.45 -1.34 -8.62
CA PHE A 72 -7.19 -2.06 -9.65
C PHE A 72 -8.41 -2.76 -9.00
N ILE A 73 -9.59 -2.67 -9.61
CA ILE A 73 -10.81 -3.28 -9.08
C ILE A 73 -10.85 -4.76 -9.47
N PHE A 74 -10.90 -5.65 -8.47
CA PHE A 74 -11.13 -7.09 -8.61
C PHE A 74 -12.64 -7.35 -8.68
N SER A 75 -13.29 -7.16 -9.83
CA SER A 75 -14.73 -7.48 -9.95
C SER A 75 -15.06 -8.62 -10.91
N VAL A 76 -14.08 -9.22 -11.61
CA VAL A 76 -14.40 -10.13 -12.73
C VAL A 76 -13.47 -11.35 -12.89
N TYR A 77 -12.63 -11.69 -11.90
CA TYR A 77 -11.66 -12.79 -12.06
C TYR A 77 -11.89 -13.95 -11.09
N PRO A 78 -11.60 -15.21 -11.49
CA PRO A 78 -11.75 -16.39 -10.65
C PRO A 78 -11.00 -16.25 -9.32
N GLU A 79 -11.62 -16.71 -8.24
CA GLU A 79 -11.04 -16.69 -6.88
C GLU A 79 -9.73 -17.51 -6.80
N THR A 80 -9.53 -18.47 -7.70
CA THR A 80 -8.33 -19.32 -7.76
C THR A 80 -7.13 -18.64 -8.42
N MET A 81 -7.29 -17.43 -8.95
CA MET A 81 -6.22 -16.70 -9.63
C MET A 81 -5.34 -15.96 -8.63
N SER A 82 -4.02 -16.01 -8.81
CA SER A 82 -3.11 -15.22 -7.96
C SER A 82 -3.39 -13.72 -8.11
N LEU A 83 -3.13 -12.96 -7.05
CA LEU A 83 -3.30 -11.51 -7.04
C LEU A 83 -2.54 -10.85 -8.21
N LYS A 84 -1.29 -11.27 -8.38
CA LYS A 84 -0.41 -10.83 -9.46
C LYS A 84 -1.01 -11.05 -10.84
N ASP A 85 -1.51 -12.26 -11.09
CA ASP A 85 -2.05 -12.64 -12.39
C ASP A 85 -3.34 -11.88 -12.70
N SER A 86 -4.20 -11.68 -11.71
CA SER A 86 -5.43 -10.91 -11.91
C SER A 86 -5.14 -9.41 -12.17
N ILE A 87 -4.24 -8.80 -11.40
CA ILE A 87 -3.82 -7.40 -11.63
C ILE A 87 -3.18 -7.24 -13.01
N SER A 88 -2.41 -8.23 -13.48
CA SER A 88 -1.75 -8.17 -14.79
C SER A 88 -2.71 -8.02 -15.97
N LYS A 89 -3.97 -8.47 -15.82
CA LYS A 89 -5.00 -8.43 -16.86
C LYS A 89 -5.68 -7.06 -16.98
N ILE A 90 -5.58 -6.22 -15.95
CA ILE A 90 -6.23 -4.90 -15.93
C ILE A 90 -5.24 -3.85 -16.45
N LYS A 91 -5.57 -3.25 -17.61
CA LYS A 91 -4.65 -2.35 -18.31
C LYS A 91 -4.50 -0.98 -17.66
N LYS A 92 -5.52 -0.47 -16.96
CA LYS A 92 -5.52 0.89 -16.40
C LYS A 92 -5.90 0.86 -14.91
N PRO A 93 -5.18 1.59 -14.06
CA PRO A 93 -5.55 1.73 -12.66
C PRO A 93 -6.81 2.59 -12.53
N THR A 94 -7.65 2.26 -11.56
CA THR A 94 -8.88 3.02 -11.26
C THR A 94 -8.60 4.23 -10.38
N LYS A 95 -7.56 4.14 -9.55
CA LYS A 95 -7.12 5.21 -8.64
C LYS A 95 -5.61 5.14 -8.44
N THR A 96 -4.97 6.30 -8.33
CA THR A 96 -3.58 6.40 -7.87
C THR A 96 -3.54 7.16 -6.56
N ARG A 97 -2.85 6.63 -5.55
CA ARG A 97 -2.58 7.30 -4.28
C ARG A 97 -1.08 7.49 -4.12
N VAL A 98 -0.68 8.64 -3.59
CA VAL A 98 0.72 8.94 -3.28
C VAL A 98 0.85 9.15 -1.78
N LEU A 99 1.80 8.43 -1.19
CA LEU A 99 2.15 8.54 0.22
C LEU A 99 3.62 8.95 0.34
N GLU A 100 3.91 9.86 1.26
CA GLU A 100 5.29 10.21 1.61
C GLU A 100 5.81 9.26 2.67
N ILE A 101 7.00 8.73 2.48
CA ILE A 101 7.72 7.86 3.40
C ILE A 101 8.70 8.72 4.19
N GLU A 102 8.66 8.61 5.51
CA GLU A 102 9.59 9.25 6.43
C GLU A 102 9.87 8.30 7.60
N ASN A 103 11.09 7.79 7.68
CA ASN A 103 11.48 6.77 8.64
C ASN A 103 10.55 5.54 8.56
N ASN A 104 9.93 5.16 9.69
CA ASN A 104 8.97 4.06 9.78
C ASN A 104 7.52 4.52 9.62
N ARG A 105 7.27 5.68 9.00
CA ARG A 105 5.93 6.23 8.80
C ARG A 105 5.67 6.52 7.34
N ILE A 106 4.39 6.41 6.97
CA ILE A 106 3.90 6.91 5.70
C ILE A 106 2.75 7.89 5.91
N TYR A 107 2.70 8.92 5.07
CA TYR A 107 1.70 9.97 5.13
C TYR A 107 1.00 10.07 3.79
N PRO A 108 -0.33 9.86 3.71
CA PRO A 108 -1.06 10.19 2.50
C PRO A 108 -0.86 11.67 2.17
N ILE A 109 -0.60 11.97 0.90
CA ILE A 109 -0.39 13.34 0.42
C ILE A 109 -1.65 13.78 -0.33
N THR A 110 -2.09 15.02 -0.08
CA THR A 110 -3.15 15.66 -0.89
C THR A 110 -2.63 16.06 -2.27
N ASP A 111 -3.52 16.35 -3.21
CA ASP A 111 -3.14 16.86 -4.54
C ASP A 111 -2.32 18.17 -4.49
N ARG A 112 -2.41 18.89 -3.37
CA ARG A 112 -1.65 20.11 -3.07
C ARG A 112 -0.30 19.84 -2.39
N GLY A 113 0.12 18.59 -2.27
CA GLY A 113 1.40 18.22 -1.65
C GLY A 113 1.42 18.23 -0.12
N LYS A 114 0.28 18.46 0.57
CA LYS A 114 0.23 18.47 2.04
C LYS A 114 0.01 17.07 2.61
N ARG A 115 0.76 16.71 3.66
CA ARG A 115 0.57 15.49 4.46
C ARG A 115 -0.78 15.49 5.16
N ILE A 116 -1.44 14.33 5.17
CA ILE A 116 -2.64 14.08 5.98
C ILE A 116 -2.21 13.44 7.30
N THR A 117 -2.29 14.21 8.38
CA THR A 117 -1.98 13.77 9.75
C THR A 117 -3.21 13.69 10.64
N LYS A 118 -4.35 14.19 10.14
CA LYS A 118 -5.65 14.11 10.82
C LYS A 118 -6.74 13.77 9.81
N MET A 119 -7.64 12.88 10.17
CA MET A 119 -8.79 12.50 9.34
C MET A 119 -10.08 12.50 10.13
N LYS A 120 -11.20 12.65 9.44
CA LYS A 120 -12.52 12.49 10.06
C LYS A 120 -12.74 11.01 10.33
N ASP A 121 -13.17 10.68 11.55
CA ASP A 121 -13.62 9.33 11.85
C ASP A 121 -14.96 9.08 11.12
N PRO A 122 -15.04 8.10 10.20
CA PRO A 122 -16.27 7.83 9.48
C PRO A 122 -17.36 7.25 10.38
N TYR A 123 -17.00 6.66 11.52
CA TYR A 123 -17.89 5.87 12.37
C TYR A 123 -18.25 6.59 13.68
N PHE A 124 -17.37 7.44 14.21
CA PHE A 124 -17.62 8.21 15.42
C PHE A 124 -17.79 9.71 15.17
N ARG A 125 -18.91 10.26 15.65
CA ARG A 125 -19.16 11.70 15.70
C ARG A 125 -18.85 12.23 17.09
N ARG A 126 -18.04 13.27 17.20
CA ARG A 126 -17.77 13.92 18.50
C ARG A 126 -18.96 14.76 18.93
N LYS A 127 -19.31 14.72 20.22
CA LYS A 127 -20.20 15.74 20.82
C LYS A 127 -19.59 17.12 20.55
N TRP A 128 -20.39 18.06 20.05
CA TRP A 128 -19.93 19.40 19.62
C TRP A 128 -18.87 19.40 18.50
N GLY A 129 -18.81 18.34 17.69
CA GLY A 129 -17.87 18.25 16.57
C GLY A 129 -18.05 19.33 15.49
N TRP A 130 -19.18 20.04 15.50
CA TRP A 130 -19.43 21.23 14.68
C TRP A 130 -18.66 22.46 15.17
N LEU A 131 -18.34 22.55 16.47
CA LEU A 131 -17.51 23.62 17.07
C LEU A 131 -16.03 23.25 17.08
N LEU A 132 -15.69 22.04 17.55
CA LEU A 132 -14.30 21.65 17.83
C LEU A 132 -13.61 20.91 16.68
N GLY A 133 -14.35 20.68 15.59
CA GLY A 133 -13.91 19.83 14.49
C GLY A 133 -14.00 18.34 14.82
N ASN A 134 -14.22 17.54 13.78
CA ASN A 134 -14.35 16.08 13.87
C ASN A 134 -13.13 15.32 13.32
N ARG A 135 -11.95 15.93 13.33
CA ARG A 135 -10.72 15.30 12.81
C ARG A 135 -9.87 14.78 13.96
N PHE A 136 -9.51 13.50 13.88
CA PHE A 136 -8.69 12.79 14.85
C PHE A 136 -7.29 12.58 14.30
N GLU A 137 -6.35 12.36 15.22
CA GLU A 137 -4.98 12.01 14.85
C GLU A 137 -4.96 10.71 14.03
N TYR A 138 -4.20 10.74 12.94
CA TYR A 138 -4.07 9.65 12.01
C TYR A 138 -2.60 9.34 11.77
N LYS A 139 -2.21 8.08 11.96
CA LYS A 139 -0.82 7.62 11.85
C LYS A 139 -0.78 6.33 11.04
N ILE A 140 0.11 6.25 10.06
CA ILE A 140 0.42 4.98 9.40
C ILE A 140 1.88 4.64 9.69
N THR A 141 2.11 3.52 10.35
CA THR A 141 3.44 3.08 10.80
C THR A 141 3.79 1.71 10.25
N ARG A 142 5.05 1.52 9.87
CA ARG A 142 5.59 0.22 9.48
C ARG A 142 5.59 -0.71 10.70
N GLU A 143 5.04 -1.90 10.52
CA GLU A 143 5.14 -2.99 11.48
C GLU A 143 6.57 -3.56 11.46
N LYS A 144 7.12 -3.84 12.64
CA LYS A 144 8.51 -4.28 12.82
C LYS A 144 8.73 -5.69 12.33
#